data_AF-A0A8H4UZG2-F1
#
_entry.id   AF-A0A8H4UZG2-F1
#
_cell.length_a   1.000
_cell.length_b   1.000
_cell.length_c   1.000
_cell.angle_alpha   90.00
_cell.angle_beta   90.00
_cell.angle_gamma   90.00
#
_symmetry.space_group_name_H-M   'P 1'
#
loop_
_entity.id
_entity.type
_entity.pdbx_description
1 polymer ?
#
loop_
_entity_poly.entity_id
_entity_poly.type
_entity_poly.pdbx_seq_one_letter_code
_entity_poly.pdbx_strand_id
1 'polypeptide(L)' 'MWTLKGGKLQNPVETNMVWLDLAASGLGMNDLAEIGKEKGLQLLGNRLIIHYQVSEEALRRLDEVFELALS' A
#
# COMPACT_ATOMS: atom_id res chain seq x y z
N MET A 1 -6.18 -2.36 -6.42
CA MET A 1 -5.32 -3.33 -5.70
C MET A 1 -5.76 -3.40 -4.24
N TRP A 2 -5.37 -2.46 -3.37
CA TRP A 2 -5.74 -2.43 -1.95
C TRP A 2 -7.23 -2.65 -1.63
N THR A 3 -8.11 -1.80 -2.17
CA THR A 3 -9.56 -1.89 -1.89
C THR A 3 -10.23 -3.13 -2.46
N LEU A 4 -9.70 -3.67 -3.56
CA LEU A 4 -10.18 -4.93 -4.15
C LEU A 4 -9.89 -6.13 -3.23
N LYS A 5 -8.86 -6.02 -2.37
CA LYS A 5 -8.48 -7.03 -1.38
C LYS A 5 -9.11 -6.78 -0.01
N GLY A 6 -10.09 -5.86 0.10
CA GLY A 6 -10.81 -5.57 1.35
C GLY A 6 -10.19 -4.47 2.22
N GLY A 7 -9.06 -3.90 1.80
CA GLY A 7 -8.46 -2.75 2.48
C GLY A 7 -9.32 -1.48 2.39
N LYS A 8 -9.24 -0.62 3.40
CA LYS A 8 -9.98 0.66 3.43
C LYS A 8 -9.06 1.85 3.18
N LEU A 9 -9.62 2.95 2.70
CA LEU A 9 -8.89 4.21 2.53
C LEU A 9 -9.36 5.20 3.60
N GLN A 10 -8.45 6.00 4.13
CA GLN A 10 -8.79 7.06 5.08
C GLN A 10 -9.57 8.20 4.43
N ASN A 11 -9.22 8.51 3.18
CA ASN A 11 -9.80 9.60 2.41
C ASN A 11 -10.16 9.11 1.01
N PRO A 12 -11.20 9.67 0.36
CA PRO A 12 -11.44 9.49 -1.06
C PRO A 12 -10.18 9.82 -1.90
N VAL A 13 -9.99 9.11 -3.00
CA VAL A 13 -8.86 9.34 -3.91
C VAL A 13 -9.23 10.43 -4.91
N GLU A 14 -8.52 11.55 -4.89
CA GLU A 14 -8.76 12.66 -5.82
C GLU A 14 -7.59 12.87 -6.81
N THR A 15 -6.42 12.27 -6.55
CA THR A 15 -5.19 12.50 -7.31
C THR A 15 -4.33 11.23 -7.40
N ASN A 16 -3.03 11.39 -7.66
CA ASN A 16 -2.04 10.33 -7.68
C ASN A 16 -1.61 9.85 -6.29
N MET A 17 -2.24 10.34 -5.23
CA MET A 17 -1.94 10.03 -3.84
C MET A 17 -3.13 9.34 -3.16
N VAL A 18 -2.84 8.32 -2.37
CA VAL A 18 -3.82 7.58 -1.58
C VAL A 18 -3.35 7.44 -0.14
N TRP A 19 -4.32 7.44 0.78
CA TRP A 19 -4.08 7.16 2.20
C TRP A 19 -4.81 5.89 2.59
N LEU A 20 -4.04 4.87 2.95
CA LEU A 20 -4.55 3.58 3.40
C LEU A 20 -5.00 3.71 4.86
N ASP A 21 -6.08 3.04 5.22
CA ASP A 21 -6.51 2.92 6.61
C ASP A 21 -5.95 1.62 7.20
N LEU A 22 -4.68 1.68 7.63
CA LEU A 22 -3.97 0.53 8.18
C LEU A 22 -4.65 -0.02 9.44
N ALA A 23 -5.10 0.88 10.32
CA ALA A 23 -5.76 0.51 11.57
C ALA A 23 -7.09 -0.23 11.31
N ALA A 24 -7.90 0.24 10.35
CA ALA A 24 -9.14 -0.45 9.98
C ALA A 24 -8.90 -1.79 9.25
N SER A 25 -7.68 -2.02 8.78
CA SER A 25 -7.21 -3.28 8.21
C SER A 25 -6.47 -4.18 9.22
N GLY A 26 -6.41 -3.79 10.50
CA GLY A 26 -5.77 -4.58 11.56
C GLY A 26 -4.24 -4.51 11.57
N LEU A 27 -3.66 -3.58 10.80
CA LEU A 27 -2.22 -3.41 10.67
C LEU A 27 -1.69 -2.30 11.59
N GLY A 28 -0.51 -2.55 12.15
CA GLY A 28 0.30 -1.56 12.83
C GLY A 28 0.89 -0.52 11.87
N MET A 29 1.42 0.57 12.43
CA MET A 29 2.00 1.67 11.65
C MET A 29 3.21 1.27 10.80
N ASN A 30 3.93 0.20 11.20
CA ASN A 30 5.17 -0.23 10.55
C ASN A 30 5.01 -1.49 9.70
N ASP A 31 3.94 -2.27 9.88
CA ASP A 31 3.76 -3.57 9.24
C ASP A 31 3.90 -3.49 7.72
N LEU A 32 3.24 -2.49 7.10
CA LEU A 32 3.33 -2.30 5.65
C LEU A 32 4.74 -1.91 5.19
N ALA A 33 5.48 -1.16 6.02
CA ALA A 33 6.87 -0.79 5.73
C ALA A 33 7.82 -1.98 5.83
N GLU A 34 7.61 -2.86 6.82
CA GLU A 34 8.37 -4.09 6.99
C GLU A 34 8.11 -5.08 5.85
N ILE A 35 6.84 -5.32 5.52
CA ILE A 35 6.44 -6.17 4.38
C ILE A 35 6.97 -5.59 3.06
N GLY A 36 6.86 -4.27 2.88
CA GLY A 36 7.40 -3.57 1.72
C GLY A 36 8.90 -3.84 1.54
N LYS A 37 9.67 -3.76 2.63
CA LYS A 37 11.12 -3.98 2.62
C LYS A 37 11.48 -5.39 2.16
N GLU A 38 10.72 -6.41 2.57
CA GLU A 38 10.91 -7.80 2.13
C GLU A 38 10.69 -7.96 0.61
N LYS A 39 9.81 -7.14 0.04
CA LYS A 39 9.53 -7.08 -1.41
C LYS A 39 10.42 -6.08 -2.16
N GLY A 40 11.44 -5.51 -1.51
CA GLY A 40 12.35 -4.54 -2.10
C GLY A 40 11.70 -3.18 -2.38
N LEU A 41 10.65 -2.84 -1.65
CA LEU A 41 9.98 -1.54 -1.68
C LEU A 41 10.27 -0.76 -0.38
N GLN A 42 10.46 0.55 -0.50
CA GLN A 42 10.55 1.42 0.66
C GLN A 42 9.21 2.15 0.82
N LEU A 43 8.40 1.67 1.75
CA LEU A 43 7.13 2.28 2.12
C LEU A 43 7.27 3.02 3.46
N LEU A 44 6.54 4.13 3.60
CA LEU A 44 6.60 4.97 4.80
C LEU A 44 5.18 5.28 5.27
N GLY A 45 4.75 4.54 6.30
CA GLY A 45 3.42 4.67 6.89
C GLY A 45 2.32 4.29 5.89
N ASN A 46 1.23 5.05 5.93
CA ASN A 46 -0.01 4.71 5.22
C ASN A 46 -0.24 5.48 3.92
N ARG A 47 0.70 6.35 3.53
CA ARG A 47 0.54 7.24 2.37
C ARG A 47 1.34 6.73 1.19
N LEU A 48 0.68 6.60 0.04
CA LEU A 48 1.31 6.23 -1.21
C LEU A 48 1.12 7.35 -2.23
N ILE A 49 2.19 7.67 -2.95
CA ILE A 49 2.19 8.62 -4.05
C ILE A 49 2.67 7.87 -5.28
N ILE A 50 1.83 7.79 -6.31
CA ILE A 50 2.13 7.11 -7.56
C ILE A 50 2.57 8.14 -8.58
N HIS A 51 3.77 8.01 -9.13
CA HIS A 51 4.20 8.86 -10.23
C HIS A 51 3.80 8.25 -11.57
N TYR A 52 3.58 9.06 -12.60
CA TYR A 52 3.25 8.54 -13.94
C TYR A 52 4.37 7.69 -14.55
N GLN A 53 5.60 7.81 -14.04
CA GLN A 53 6.77 7.02 -14.44
C GLN A 53 7.00 5.78 -13.56
N VAL A 54 6.01 5.37 -12.75
CA VAL A 54 6.12 4.14 -11.97
C VAL A 54 6.29 2.95 -12.91
N SER A 55 7.16 2.01 -12.56
CA SER A 55 7.35 0.79 -13.34
C SER A 55 6.27 -0.23 -13.02
N GLU A 56 5.91 -1.05 -14.01
CA GLU A 56 5.03 -2.21 -13.82
C GLU A 56 5.55 -3.16 -12.74
N GLU A 57 6.87 -3.30 -12.64
CA GLU A 57 7.51 -4.14 -11.62
C GLU A 57 7.28 -3.61 -10.20
N ALA A 58 7.33 -2.29 -9.99
CA ALA A 58 7.02 -1.69 -8.69
C ALA A 58 5.55 -1.89 -8.32
N LEU A 59 4.63 -1.77 -9.29
CA LEU A 59 3.20 -2.03 -9.09
C LEU A 59 2.93 -3.49 -8.74
N ARG A 60 3.61 -4.44 -9.43
CA ARG A 60 3.50 -5.89 -9.13
C ARG A 60 3.92 -6.20 -7.70
N ARG A 61 5.08 -5.70 -7.28
CA ARG A 61 5.59 -5.87 -5.90
C ARG A 61 4.66 -5.22 -4.89
N LEU A 62 4.07 -4.08 -5.22
CA LEU A 62 3.11 -3.41 -4.34
C LEU A 62 1.83 -4.24 -4.18
N ASP A 63 1.36 -4.91 -5.23
CA ASP A 63 0.22 -5.84 -5.12
C ASP A 63 0.54 -7.03 -4.21
N GLU A 64 1.75 -7.60 -4.30
CA GLU A 64 2.21 -8.65 -3.38
C GLU A 64 2.27 -8.19 -1.92
N VAL A 65 2.73 -6.95 -1.67
CA VAL A 65 2.71 -6.34 -0.34
C VAL A 65 1.29 -6.26 0.19
N PHE A 66 0.33 -5.84 -0.64
CA PHE A 66 -1.07 -5.73 -0.23
C PHE A 66 -1.73 -7.09 0.00
N GLU A 67 -1.39 -8.11 -0.79
CA GLU A 67 -1.85 -9.48 -0.57
C GLU A 67 -1.39 -9.99 0.79
N LEU A 68 -0.10 -9.85 1.11
CA LEU A 68 0.47 -10.32 2.36
C LEU A 68 -0.02 -9.51 3.57
N ALA A 69 -0.27 -8.21 3.40
CA ALA A 69 -0.76 -7.36 4.48
C ALA A 69 -2.25 -7.57 4.79
N LEU A 70 -3.03 -8.20 3.91
CA LEU A 70 -4.48 -8.37 4.07
C LEU A 70 -4.93 -9.84 4.15
N SER A 71 -3.99 -10.79 4.13
CA SER A 71 -4.23 -12.23 4.33
C SER A 71 -4.37 -12.58 5.81
#